data_AF-A0A3D1AL77-F1
#
_entry.id   AF-A0A3D1AL77-F1
#
_cell.length_a   1.000
_cell.length_b   1.000
_cell.length_c   1.000
_cell.angle_alpha   90.00
_cell.angle_beta   90.00
_cell.angle_gamma   90.00
#
_symmetry.space_group_name_H-M   'P 1'
#
loop_
_entity.id
_entity.type
_entity.pdbx_description
1 polymer ?
#
loop_
_entity_poly.entity_id
_entity_poly.type
_entity_poly.pdbx_seq_one_letter_code
_entity_poly.pdbx_strand_id
1 'polypeptide(L)'
;MRQFVVDELSQEEQDNLESYLQRTVQSAPMEGMFWLPVPDDLLAEAQQGHEQCGPFFFGIELGRNRLIAEFLVRSQSNLHCTCISYSTPAQRQFLLDFLDRMLADEQIKA
;
A
#
# COMPACT_ATOMS: atom_id res chain seq x y z
N MET A 1 4.27 10.94 -9.20
CA MET A 1 4.19 10.59 -7.77
C MET A 1 5.33 9.62 -7.46
N ARG A 2 5.79 9.51 -6.21
CA ARG A 2 6.87 8.56 -5.86
C ARG A 2 6.22 7.21 -5.54
N GLN A 3 6.70 6.14 -6.18
CA GLN A 3 6.07 4.82 -6.12
C GLN A 3 7.12 3.71 -6.28
N PHE A 4 6.78 2.54 -5.78
CA PHE A 4 7.42 1.26 -6.10
C PHE A 4 6.60 0.56 -7.19
N VAL A 5 7.27 -0.06 -8.16
CA VAL A 5 6.61 -0.76 -9.27
C VAL A 5 7.27 -2.12 -9.46
N VAL A 6 6.44 -3.16 -9.49
CA VAL A 6 6.79 -4.48 -10.02
C VAL A 6 6.09 -4.57 -11.38
N ASP A 7 6.83 -4.76 -12.46
CA ASP A 7 6.29 -4.83 -13.81
C ASP A 7 6.57 -6.20 -14.42
N GLU A 8 6.11 -6.43 -15.64
CA GLU A 8 6.28 -7.69 -16.39
C GLU A 8 5.72 -8.93 -15.68
N LEU A 9 4.74 -8.74 -14.79
CA LEU A 9 4.07 -9.83 -14.10
C LEU A 9 3.29 -10.69 -15.10
N SER A 10 3.49 -11.99 -15.02
CA SER A 10 2.64 -12.98 -15.71
C SER A 10 1.22 -12.98 -15.14
N GLN A 11 0.29 -13.67 -15.82
CA GLN A 11 -1.08 -13.81 -15.32
C GLN A 11 -1.10 -14.60 -14.00
N GLU A 12 -0.30 -15.67 -13.90
CA GLU A 12 -0.22 -16.49 -12.70
C GLU A 12 0.29 -15.69 -11.49
N GLU A 13 1.32 -14.87 -11.68
CA GLU A 13 1.84 -14.01 -10.61
C GLU A 13 0.82 -12.93 -10.20
N GLN A 14 0.06 -12.37 -11.15
CA GLN A 14 -1.03 -11.45 -10.84
C GLN A 14 -2.11 -12.11 -9.97
N ASP A 15 -2.56 -13.31 -10.36
CA ASP A 15 -3.61 -14.04 -9.62
C ASP A 15 -3.12 -14.41 -8.20
N ASN A 16 -1.85 -14.80 -8.06
CA ASN A 16 -1.23 -15.08 -6.75
C ASN A 16 -1.14 -13.83 -5.87
N LEU A 17 -0.70 -12.69 -6.43
CA LEU A 17 -0.64 -11.42 -5.72
C LEU A 17 -2.03 -10.92 -5.32
N GLU A 18 -3.03 -11.07 -6.19
CA GLU A 18 -4.40 -10.71 -5.88
C GLU A 18 -4.91 -11.51 -4.68
N SER A 19 -4.73 -12.83 -4.72
CA SER A 19 -5.09 -13.73 -3.62
C SER A 19 -4.36 -13.38 -2.33
N TYR A 20 -3.07 -13.05 -2.39
CA TYR A 20 -2.28 -12.59 -1.24
C TYR A 20 -2.84 -11.28 -0.67
N LEU A 21 -3.14 -10.30 -1.51
CA LEU A 21 -3.61 -9.00 -1.04
C LEU A 21 -5.01 -9.10 -0.43
N GLN A 22 -5.91 -9.88 -1.05
CA GLN A 22 -7.25 -10.12 -0.52
C GLN A 22 -7.26 -10.79 0.86
N ARG A 23 -6.25 -11.65 1.17
CA ARG A 23 -6.15 -12.32 2.49
C ARG A 23 -5.39 -11.51 3.55
N THR A 24 -4.58 -10.53 3.16
CA THR A 24 -3.65 -9.84 4.09
C THR A 24 -4.00 -8.38 4.38
N VAL A 25 -4.69 -7.70 3.47
CA VAL A 25 -5.00 -6.27 3.60
C VAL A 25 -6.46 -5.98 3.28
N GLN A 26 -6.89 -4.74 3.56
CA GLN A 26 -8.27 -4.34 3.28
C GLN A 26 -8.44 -4.04 1.79
N SER A 27 -9.46 -4.62 1.16
CA SER A 27 -9.85 -4.23 -0.19
C SER A 27 -10.44 -2.81 -0.22
N ALA A 28 -10.01 -2.01 -1.19
CA ALA A 28 -10.61 -0.72 -1.45
C ALA A 28 -11.92 -0.88 -2.27
N PRO A 29 -12.77 0.16 -2.35
CA PRO A 29 -14.00 0.12 -3.17
C PRO A 29 -13.74 -0.05 -4.68
N MET A 30 -12.51 0.16 -5.13
CA MET A 30 -12.12 0.05 -6.53
C MET A 30 -11.45 -1.30 -6.78
N GLU A 31 -11.80 -1.94 -7.90
CA GLU A 31 -11.18 -3.20 -8.32
C GLU A 31 -9.67 -3.03 -8.53
N GLY A 32 -8.89 -4.04 -8.11
CA GLY A 32 -7.43 -4.01 -8.17
C GLY A 32 -6.78 -3.06 -7.15
N MET A 33 -7.54 -2.50 -6.21
CA MET A 33 -7.02 -1.50 -5.26
C MET A 33 -7.09 -2.02 -3.83
N PHE A 34 -5.95 -1.98 -3.13
CA PHE A 34 -5.77 -2.53 -1.79
C PHE A 34 -5.16 -1.52 -0.82
N TRP A 35 -5.65 -1.52 0.42
CA TRP A 35 -5.24 -0.60 1.46
C TRP A 35 -4.43 -1.31 2.54
N LEU A 36 -3.13 -1.04 2.56
CA LEU A 36 -2.24 -1.49 3.63
C LEU A 36 -2.31 -0.47 4.79
N PRO A 37 -2.83 -0.85 5.98
CA PRO A 37 -2.93 0.06 7.12
C PRO A 37 -1.53 0.46 7.60
N VAL A 38 -1.35 1.74 7.90
CA VAL A 38 -0.12 2.20 8.56
C VAL A 38 -0.25 1.93 10.07
N PRO A 39 0.70 1.23 10.68
CA PRO A 39 0.73 1.03 12.13
C PRO A 39 0.74 2.34 12.92
N ASP A 40 0.06 2.38 14.07
CA ASP A 40 -0.08 3.59 14.89
C ASP A 40 1.28 4.13 15.37
N ASP A 41 2.23 3.24 15.64
CA ASP A 41 3.61 3.58 16.05
C ASP A 41 4.46 4.14 14.89
N LEU A 42 3.99 4.06 13.65
CA LEU A 42 4.61 4.61 12.45
C LEU A 42 3.90 5.86 11.92
N LEU A 43 2.89 6.39 12.62
CA LEU A 43 2.24 7.64 12.23
C LEU A 43 3.20 8.82 12.31
N ALA A 44 3.33 9.55 11.18
CA ALA A 44 4.18 10.73 11.12
C ALA A 44 3.48 11.94 11.76
N GLU A 45 4.24 13.01 11.95
CA GLU A 45 3.73 14.29 12.47
C GLU A 45 2.48 14.78 11.72
N ALA A 46 2.42 14.59 10.39
CA ALA A 46 1.25 14.96 9.59
C ALA A 46 -0.02 14.17 9.95
N GLN A 47 0.10 12.94 10.44
CA GLN A 47 -1.03 12.09 10.83
C GLN A 47 -1.38 12.20 12.31
N GLN A 48 -0.43 12.60 13.16
CA GLN A 48 -0.66 12.76 14.59
C GLN A 48 -1.66 13.88 14.86
N GLY A 49 -2.62 13.63 15.77
CA GLY A 49 -3.72 14.56 16.06
C GLY A 49 -4.86 14.54 15.03
N HIS A 50 -4.76 13.72 13.98
CA HIS A 50 -5.80 13.52 12.97
C HIS A 50 -6.54 12.19 13.16
N GLU A 51 -6.82 11.81 14.41
CA GLU A 51 -7.50 10.55 14.77
C GLU A 51 -8.86 10.41 14.08
N GLN A 52 -9.57 11.53 13.87
CA GLN A 52 -10.85 11.57 13.15
C GLN A 52 -10.71 11.33 11.64
N CYS A 53 -9.52 11.54 11.07
CA CYS A 53 -9.21 11.23 9.68
C CYS A 53 -8.72 9.79 9.52
N GLY A 54 -8.21 9.18 10.60
CA GLY A 54 -7.75 7.80 10.59
C GLY A 54 -8.90 6.80 10.40
N PRO A 55 -8.58 5.52 10.11
CA PRO A 55 -7.24 4.97 9.93
C PRO A 55 -6.51 5.48 8.66
N PHE A 56 -5.17 5.35 8.65
CA PHE A 56 -4.31 5.78 7.54
C PHE A 56 -3.75 4.59 6.77
N PHE A 57 -3.56 4.77 5.46
CA PHE A 57 -3.23 3.66 4.56
C PHE A 57 -2.24 4.05 3.49
N PHE A 58 -1.51 3.03 3.02
CA PHE A 58 -0.86 3.02 1.72
C PHE A 58 -1.80 2.43 0.66
N GLY A 59 -1.76 3.03 -0.53
CA GLY A 59 -2.42 2.47 -1.71
C GLY A 59 -1.50 1.53 -2.47
N ILE A 60 -1.94 0.28 -2.64
CA ILE A 60 -1.40 -0.72 -3.56
C ILE A 60 -2.40 -0.98 -4.70
N GLU A 61 -2.02 -0.66 -5.93
CA GLU A 61 -2.76 -0.98 -7.15
C GLU A 61 -2.16 -2.24 -7.80
N LEU A 62 -2.97 -3.26 -7.99
CA LEU A 62 -2.67 -4.39 -8.86
C LEU A 62 -3.40 -4.18 -10.18
N GLY A 63 -2.63 -3.86 -11.21
CA GLY A 63 -3.12 -3.65 -12.56
C GLY A 63 -2.65 -4.75 -13.51
N ARG A 64 -2.96 -4.58 -14.80
CA ARG A 64 -2.55 -5.52 -15.83
C ARG A 64 -1.02 -5.57 -15.94
N ASN A 65 -0.46 -6.73 -15.60
CA ASN A 65 0.98 -7.04 -15.65
C ASN A 65 1.87 -6.23 -14.71
N ARG A 66 1.28 -5.52 -13.74
CA ARG A 66 2.06 -4.68 -12.81
C ARG A 66 1.40 -4.50 -11.46
N LEU A 67 2.23 -4.34 -10.44
CA LEU A 67 1.83 -3.89 -9.11
C LEU A 67 2.50 -2.54 -8.83
N ILE A 68 1.72 -1.57 -8.34
CA ILE A 68 2.17 -0.23 -8.00
C ILE A 68 1.84 0.03 -6.54
N ALA A 69 2.82 0.46 -5.74
CA ALA A 69 2.60 0.93 -4.38
C ALA A 69 3.03 2.39 -4.24
N GLU A 70 2.11 3.26 -3.83
CA GLU A 70 2.38 4.68 -3.67
C GLU A 70 3.14 4.96 -2.37
N PHE A 71 4.18 5.80 -2.40
CA PHE A 71 4.83 6.32 -1.19
C PHE A 71 4.07 7.48 -0.58
N LEU A 72 2.76 7.33 -0.46
CA LEU A 72 1.84 8.36 0.01
C LEU A 72 0.87 7.75 1.02
N VAL A 73 0.83 8.34 2.22
CA VAL A 73 -0.10 7.95 3.27
C VAL A 73 -1.37 8.77 3.10
N ARG A 74 -2.53 8.10 3.10
CA ARG A 74 -3.83 8.76 2.90
C ARG A 74 -4.86 8.33 3.95
N SER A 75 -5.82 9.22 4.21
CA SER A 75 -7.05 8.94 4.95
C SER A 75 -8.12 8.43 3.97
N GLN A 76 -9.03 7.57 4.44
CA GLN A 76 -10.22 7.18 3.67
C GLN A 76 -11.30 8.26 3.66
N SER A 77 -11.39 9.08 4.71
CA SER A 77 -12.53 9.96 4.96
C SER A 77 -12.33 11.39 4.47
N ASN A 78 -11.08 11.88 4.42
CA ASN A 78 -10.79 13.26 4.02
C ASN A 78 -9.62 13.36 3.03
N LEU A 79 -9.97 13.47 1.74
CA LEU A 79 -9.02 13.56 0.63
C LEU A 79 -8.28 14.91 0.50
N HIS A 80 -8.67 15.93 1.27
CA HIS A 80 -8.07 17.27 1.23
C HIS A 80 -7.37 17.66 2.53
N CYS A 81 -7.24 16.72 3.47
CA CYS A 81 -6.59 16.98 4.74
C CYS A 81 -5.06 16.99 4.60
N THR A 82 -4.40 17.80 5.44
CA THR A 82 -2.94 17.87 5.55
C THR A 82 -2.30 16.58 6.05
N CYS A 83 -3.10 15.65 6.59
CA CYS A 83 -2.63 14.31 6.95
C CYS A 83 -2.24 13.44 5.75
N ILE A 84 -2.60 13.85 4.53
CA ILE A 84 -2.12 13.22 3.30
C ILE A 84 -0.72 13.74 3.02
N SER A 85 0.28 12.86 3.20
CA SER A 85 1.68 13.23 3.05
C SER A 85 2.48 12.09 2.45
N TYR A 86 3.58 12.43 1.78
CA TYR A 86 4.56 11.41 1.38
C TYR A 86 5.07 10.66 2.61
N SER A 87 5.41 9.39 2.41
CA SER A 87 5.89 8.55 3.50
C SER A 87 7.22 9.02 4.07
N THR A 88 7.31 8.98 5.39
CA THR A 88 8.60 9.08 6.09
C THR A 88 9.50 7.90 5.74
N PRO A 89 10.81 7.95 6.01
CA PRO A 89 11.69 6.81 5.80
C PRO A 89 11.21 5.53 6.50
N ALA A 90 10.70 5.63 7.73
CA ALA A 90 10.19 4.48 8.48
C ALA A 90 8.92 3.88 7.86
N GLN A 91 7.95 4.73 7.50
CA GLN A 91 6.73 4.29 6.82
C GLN A 91 7.03 3.67 5.44
N ARG A 92 8.01 4.22 4.72
CA ARG A 92 8.47 3.67 3.44
C ARG A 92 9.11 2.31 3.63
N GLN A 93 9.97 2.15 4.64
CA GLN A 93 10.59 0.86 4.93
C GLN A 93 9.52 -0.18 5.28
N PHE A 94 8.53 0.18 6.08
CA PHE A 94 7.39 -0.70 6.38
C PHE A 94 6.66 -1.17 5.12
N LEU A 95 6.37 -0.26 4.18
CA LEU A 95 5.74 -0.63 2.91
C LEU A 95 6.64 -1.54 2.09
N LEU A 96 7.94 -1.24 1.99
CA LEU A 96 8.89 -2.08 1.24
C LEU A 96 9.03 -3.48 1.87
N ASP A 97 9.13 -3.58 3.20
CA ASP A 97 9.21 -4.86 3.91
C ASP A 97 7.94 -5.71 3.70
N PHE A 98 6.77 -5.06 3.60
CA PHE A 98 5.53 -5.74 3.26
C PHE A 98 5.58 -6.29 1.82
N LEU A 99 6.02 -5.47 0.86
CA LEU A 99 6.10 -5.86 -0.56
C LEU A 99 7.14 -6.97 -0.77
N ASP A 100 8.32 -6.86 -0.16
CA ASP A 100 9.38 -7.86 -0.24
C ASP A 100 8.91 -9.22 0.33
N ARG A 101 8.18 -9.20 1.45
CA ARG A 101 7.59 -10.42 2.03
C ARG A 101 6.56 -11.04 1.09
N MET A 102 5.64 -10.23 0.56
CA MET A 102 4.60 -10.69 -0.36
C MET A 102 5.21 -11.34 -1.61
N LEU A 103 6.19 -10.68 -2.23
CA LEU A 103 6.88 -11.21 -3.41
C LEU A 103 7.63 -12.51 -3.11
N ALA A 104 8.30 -12.58 -1.94
CA ALA A 104 9.00 -13.79 -1.52
C ALA A 104 8.04 -14.96 -1.23
N ASP A 105 6.93 -14.72 -0.53
CA ASP A 105 5.93 -15.73 -0.17
C ASP A 105 5.27 -16.34 -1.42
N GLU A 106 5.00 -15.51 -2.44
CA GLU A 106 4.42 -15.93 -3.72
C GLU A 106 5.50 -16.32 -4.77
N GLN A 107 6.77 -16.41 -4.35
CA GLN A 107 7.91 -16.84 -5.17
C GLN A 107 8.16 -16.02 -6.45
N ILE A 108 7.80 -14.74 -6.43
CA ILE A 108 7.94 -13.81 -7.54
C ILE A 108 9.37 -13.25 -7.57
N LYS A 109 10.02 -13.31 -8.73
CA LYS A 109 11.44 -12.92 -8.92
C LYS A 109 11.66 -11.68 -9.78
N ALA A 110 10.58 -10.99 -10.14
CA ALA A 110 10.58 -9.79 -10.97
C ALA A 110 11.65 -8.77 -10.54
#